data_AF-A0A1I8BLH7-F1
#
_entry.id   AF-A0A1I8BLH7-F1
#
_cell.length_a   1.000
_cell.length_b   1.000
_cell.length_c   1.000
_cell.angle_alpha   90.00
_cell.angle_beta   90.00
_cell.angle_gamma   90.00
#
_symmetry.space_group_name_H-M   'P 1'
#
loop_
_entity.id
_entity.type
_entity.pdbx_description
1 polymer ?
#
loop_
_entity_poly.entity_id
_entity_poly.type
_entity_poly.pdbx_seq_one_letter_code
_entity_poly.pdbx_strand_id
1 'polypeptide(L)'
;MFIFELKSSLRFFIKKENFKNNEKYYQDPIIRAEFGQDFPNLNEIVKNVSLVFVNSNPFLEMARPISNKFVYIGGLADDQSEDSKKLEPEIQSILDEATKGAVLFSLGSLTETTRIDKNMLEAIISSFKQFPQIKFLWKMDKETIKNMSKLPNVHTFEWLRQTAILG
;
A
#
# COMPACT_ATOMS: atom_id res chain seq x y z
N MET A 1 5.54 -2.82 -26.94
CA MET A 1 6.54 -2.23 -26.02
C MET A 1 6.52 -0.69 -26.07
N PHE A 2 6.79 -0.06 -27.22
CA PHE A 2 6.82 1.41 -27.38
C PHE A 2 5.54 2.19 -26.97
N ILE A 3 4.35 1.68 -27.29
CA ILE A 3 3.07 2.36 -26.97
C ILE A 3 2.80 2.39 -25.45
N PHE A 4 3.31 1.41 -24.71
CA PHE A 4 3.13 1.31 -23.26
C PHE A 4 4.02 2.29 -22.51
N GLU A 5 5.26 2.46 -22.98
CA GLU A 5 6.21 3.49 -22.52
C GLU A 5 5.63 4.90 -22.71
N LEU A 6 5.13 5.21 -23.92
CA LEU A 6 4.54 6.52 -24.25
C LEU A 6 3.32 6.88 -23.37
N LYS A 7 2.42 5.92 -23.12
CA LYS A 7 1.27 6.13 -22.24
C LYS A 7 1.71 6.36 -20.79
N SER A 8 2.73 5.65 -20.32
CA SER A 8 3.29 5.82 -18.98
C SER A 8 3.96 7.19 -18.81
N SER A 9 4.76 7.62 -19.80
CA SER A 9 5.38 8.95 -19.80
C SER A 9 4.33 10.06 -19.80
N LEU A 10 3.30 9.97 -20.65
CA LEU A 10 2.25 10.99 -20.74
C LEU A 10 1.45 11.10 -19.42
N ARG A 11 1.10 9.96 -18.81
CA ARG A 11 0.46 9.94 -17.49
C ARG A 11 1.33 10.56 -16.41
N PHE A 12 2.64 10.30 -16.45
CA PHE A 12 3.59 10.91 -15.53
C PHE A 12 3.59 12.45 -15.65
N PHE A 13 3.63 12.98 -16.89
CA PHE A 13 3.57 14.43 -17.12
C PHE A 13 2.26 15.06 -16.63
N ILE A 14 1.12 14.46 -16.97
CA ILE A 14 -0.20 14.94 -16.52
C ILE A 14 -0.29 14.93 -14.99
N LYS A 15 0.15 13.83 -14.35
CA LYS A 15 0.16 13.72 -12.88
C LYS A 15 1.07 14.78 -12.25
N LYS A 16 2.23 15.05 -12.86
CA LYS A 16 3.17 16.07 -12.39
C LYS A 16 2.59 17.49 -12.47
N GLU A 17 1.89 17.84 -13.56
CA GLU A 17 1.23 19.14 -13.67
C GLU A 17 0.05 19.28 -12.70
N ASN A 18 -0.78 18.23 -12.56
CA ASN A 18 -1.85 18.23 -11.57
C ASN A 18 -1.32 18.38 -10.13
N PHE A 19 -0.17 17.76 -9.83
CA PHE A 19 0.45 17.87 -8.52
C PHE A 19 0.93 19.30 -8.22
N LYS A 20 1.62 19.95 -9.16
CA LYS A 20 2.04 21.36 -9.02
C LYS A 20 0.85 22.30 -8.85
N ASN A 21 -0.23 22.08 -9.60
CA ASN A 21 -1.44 22.88 -9.47
C ASN A 21 -2.09 22.66 -8.09
N ASN A 22 -2.11 21.43 -7.60
CA ASN A 22 -2.61 21.15 -6.25
C ASN A 22 -1.81 21.87 -5.16
N GLU A 23 -0.49 21.85 -5.22
CA GLU A 23 0.36 22.59 -4.27
C GLU A 23 0.03 24.08 -4.27
N LYS A 24 0.07 24.71 -5.45
CA LYS A 24 -0.06 26.16 -5.59
C LYS A 24 -1.46 26.69 -5.22
N TYR A 25 -2.52 25.98 -5.65
CA TYR A 25 -3.88 26.49 -5.52
C TYR A 25 -4.60 26.01 -4.27
N TYR A 26 -4.16 24.92 -3.64
CA TYR A 26 -4.82 24.35 -2.47
C TYR A 26 -3.92 24.32 -1.24
N GLN A 27 -2.67 23.86 -1.34
CA GLN A 27 -1.84 23.67 -0.15
C GLN A 27 -1.22 24.98 0.35
N ASP A 28 -0.62 25.77 -0.54
CA ASP A 28 0.04 27.03 -0.16
C ASP A 28 -0.93 28.01 0.56
N PRO A 29 -2.19 28.23 0.12
CA PRO A 29 -3.12 29.09 0.83
C PRO A 29 -3.49 28.59 2.23
N ILE A 30 -3.68 27.27 2.40
CA ILE A 30 -4.01 26.65 3.69
C ILE A 30 -2.84 26.83 4.66
N ILE A 31 -1.62 26.52 4.22
CA ILE A 31 -0.42 26.66 5.05
C ILE A 31 -0.20 28.12 5.47
N ARG A 32 -0.39 29.08 4.55
CA ARG A 32 -0.25 30.51 4.86
C ARG A 32 -1.34 31.05 5.78
N ALA A 33 -2.54 30.47 5.75
CA ALA A 33 -3.59 30.80 6.70
C ALA A 33 -3.20 30.40 8.13
N GLU A 34 -2.51 29.28 8.31
CA GLU A 34 -2.09 28.77 9.61
C GLU A 34 -0.76 29.36 10.11
N PHE A 35 0.24 29.50 9.22
CA PHE A 35 1.62 29.86 9.58
C PHE A 35 2.02 31.28 9.18
N GLY A 36 1.11 32.05 8.57
CA GLY A 36 1.34 33.43 8.14
C GLY A 36 1.59 33.58 6.64
N GLN A 37 1.24 34.76 6.11
CA GLN A 37 1.31 35.04 4.66
C GLN A 37 2.74 35.02 4.10
N ASP A 38 3.74 35.30 4.95
CA ASP A 38 5.15 35.29 4.59
C ASP A 38 5.76 33.88 4.56
N PHE A 39 4.98 32.84 4.89
CA PHE A 39 5.45 31.47 4.85
C PHE A 39 5.83 31.06 3.41
N PRO A 40 7.03 30.51 3.19
CA PRO A 40 7.51 30.15 1.86
C PRO A 40 6.61 29.09 1.23
N ASN A 41 6.47 29.14 -0.10
CA ASN A 41 5.72 28.10 -0.79
C ASN A 41 6.44 26.75 -0.73
N LEU A 42 5.70 25.66 -0.93
CA LEU A 42 6.25 24.30 -0.83
C LEU A 42 7.46 24.07 -1.77
N ASN A 43 7.46 24.69 -2.95
CA ASN A 43 8.57 24.57 -3.91
C ASN A 43 9.86 25.23 -3.41
N GLU A 44 9.78 26.34 -2.68
CA GLU A 44 10.93 26.98 -2.02
C GLU A 44 11.45 26.13 -0.86
N ILE A 45 10.55 25.56 -0.07
CA ILE A 45 10.90 24.66 1.03
C ILE A 45 11.69 23.46 0.51
N VAL A 46 11.15 22.76 -0.50
CA VAL A 46 11.78 21.56 -1.09
C VAL A 46 13.18 21.87 -1.66
N LYS A 47 13.38 23.04 -2.27
CA LYS A 47 14.71 23.46 -2.79
C LYS A 47 15.75 23.64 -1.68
N ASN A 48 15.31 24.12 -0.52
CA ASN A 48 16.17 24.46 0.61
C ASN A 48 16.40 23.30 1.60
N VAL A 49 15.77 22.14 1.39
CA VAL A 49 16.04 20.94 2.20
C VAL A 49 17.51 20.53 2.12
N SER A 50 18.11 20.20 3.26
CA SER A 50 19.49 19.71 3.37
C SER A 50 19.62 18.23 3.04
N LEU A 51 18.66 17.40 3.49
CA LEU A 51 18.65 15.96 3.32
C LEU A 51 17.23 15.43 3.07
N VAL A 52 17.12 14.48 2.15
CA VAL A 52 15.87 13.77 1.86
C VAL A 52 16.11 12.29 2.14
N PHE A 53 15.47 11.79 3.18
CA PHE A 53 15.49 10.37 3.50
C PHE A 53 14.41 9.63 2.70
N VAL A 54 14.82 8.61 1.97
CA VAL A 54 13.92 7.81 1.13
C VAL A 54 13.86 6.40 1.68
N ASN A 55 12.70 5.99 2.19
CA ASN A 55 12.44 4.62 2.64
C ASN A 55 12.24 3.69 1.44
N SER A 56 13.32 3.43 0.69
CA SER A 56 13.31 2.63 -0.53
C SER A 56 14.70 2.02 -0.76
N ASN A 57 14.76 1.00 -1.60
CA ASN A 57 16.02 0.44 -2.08
C ASN A 57 16.33 1.04 -3.46
N PRO A 58 17.49 1.70 -3.66
CA PRO A 58 17.82 2.36 -4.92
C PRO A 58 17.86 1.39 -6.11
N PHE A 59 18.10 0.09 -5.90
CA PHE A 59 18.09 -0.93 -6.96
C PHE A 59 16.68 -1.32 -7.43
N LEU A 60 15.65 -1.01 -6.64
CA LEU A 60 14.24 -1.25 -7.00
C LEU A 60 13.57 -0.02 -7.59
N GLU A 61 14.25 1.14 -7.57
CA GLU A 61 13.73 2.38 -8.13
C GLU A 61 14.08 2.53 -9.61
N MET A 62 13.22 3.29 -10.31
CA MET A 62 13.55 3.77 -11.64
C MET A 62 14.76 4.71 -11.60
N ALA A 63 15.73 4.45 -12.47
CA ALA A 63 16.92 5.28 -12.60
C ALA A 63 16.53 6.72 -12.94
N ARG A 64 16.95 7.66 -12.09
CA ARG A 64 16.77 9.10 -12.28
C ARG A 64 17.98 9.86 -11.72
N PRO A 65 18.33 11.03 -12.27
CA PRO A 65 19.30 11.91 -11.64
C PRO A 65 18.85 12.30 -10.24
N ILE A 66 19.68 12.04 -9.24
CA ILE A 66 19.47 12.44 -7.84
C ILE A 66 20.67 13.27 -7.38
N SER A 67 20.44 14.20 -6.46
CA SER A 67 21.53 14.91 -5.80
C SER A 67 22.08 14.11 -4.62
N ASN A 68 23.25 14.49 -4.13
CA ASN A 68 23.84 13.96 -2.90
C ASN A 68 23.01 14.26 -1.63
N LYS A 69 21.91 15.02 -1.72
CA LYS A 69 20.97 15.26 -0.63
C LYS A 69 20.07 14.05 -0.36
N PHE A 70 19.92 13.13 -1.32
CA PHE A 70 19.07 11.95 -1.16
C PHE A 70 19.83 10.82 -0.46
N VAL A 71 19.30 10.35 0.66
CA VAL A 71 19.84 9.24 1.44
C VAL A 71 18.79 8.13 1.50
N TYR A 72 19.11 6.99 0.90
CA TYR A 72 18.23 5.83 0.90
C TYR A 72 18.37 5.08 2.22
N ILE A 73 17.25 4.95 2.94
CA ILE A 73 17.13 4.28 4.23
C ILE A 73 15.97 3.28 4.19
N GLY A 74 15.96 2.41 3.18
CA GLY A 74 14.94 1.36 3.06
C GLY A 74 14.85 0.46 4.31
N GLY A 75 13.68 -0.14 4.53
CA GLY A 75 13.44 -1.08 5.62
C GLY A 75 12.98 -0.45 6.95
N LEU A 76 12.60 0.84 6.95
CA LEU A 76 12.14 1.51 8.17
C LEU A 76 10.83 0.96 8.76
N ALA A 77 10.04 0.24 7.97
CA ALA A 77 8.73 -0.25 8.39
C ALA A 77 8.79 -1.61 9.11
N ASP A 78 9.96 -2.25 9.15
CA ASP A 78 10.10 -3.60 9.70
C ASP A 78 10.44 -3.53 11.18
N ASP A 79 9.45 -3.72 12.04
CA ASP A 79 9.66 -3.98 13.47
C ASP A 79 10.22 -5.39 13.63
N GLN A 80 11.48 -5.50 14.07
CA GLN A 80 12.20 -6.77 14.24
C GLN A 80 12.08 -7.37 15.65
N SER A 81 11.26 -6.80 16.51
CA SER A 81 11.07 -7.31 17.88
C SER A 81 10.43 -8.70 17.90
N GLU A 82 10.70 -9.49 18.95
CA GLU A 82 10.06 -10.82 19.08
C GLU A 82 8.53 -10.71 19.23
N ASP A 83 8.03 -9.60 19.80
CA ASP A 83 6.59 -9.35 19.92
C ASP A 83 5.93 -8.93 18.60
N SER A 84 6.70 -8.40 17.64
CA SER A 84 6.20 -8.10 16.30
C SER A 84 5.95 -9.37 15.48
N LYS A 85 6.69 -10.44 15.79
CA LYS A 85 6.63 -11.74 15.10
C LYS A 85 5.58 -12.69 15.66
N LYS A 86 5.02 -12.39 16.83
CA LYS A 86 3.97 -13.23 17.45
C LYS A 86 2.68 -13.15 16.65
N LEU A 87 2.27 -14.31 16.14
CA LEU A 87 0.98 -14.52 15.50
C LEU A 87 -0.13 -14.74 16.53
N GLU A 88 -1.33 -14.29 16.20
CA GLU A 88 -2.52 -14.64 16.98
C GLU A 88 -2.80 -16.15 16.86
N PRO A 89 -3.29 -16.82 17.91
CA PRO A 89 -3.48 -18.27 17.91
C PRO A 89 -4.32 -18.80 16.75
N GLU A 90 -5.35 -18.04 16.33
CA GLU A 90 -6.20 -18.39 15.18
C GLU A 90 -5.40 -18.40 13.88
N ILE A 91 -4.59 -17.35 13.64
CA ILE A 91 -3.75 -17.24 12.44
C ILE A 91 -2.69 -18.35 12.43
N GLN A 92 -2.05 -18.61 13.57
CA GLN A 92 -1.08 -19.67 13.71
C GLN A 92 -1.69 -21.03 13.33
N SER A 93 -2.87 -21.37 13.86
CA SER A 93 -3.56 -22.63 13.55
C SER A 93 -3.86 -22.76 12.05
N ILE A 94 -4.31 -21.68 11.40
CA ILE A 94 -4.59 -21.69 9.96
C ILE A 94 -3.32 -21.95 9.15
N LEU A 95 -2.21 -21.30 9.53
CA LEU A 95 -0.93 -21.46 8.85
C LEU A 95 -0.31 -22.84 9.10
N ASP A 96 -0.45 -23.40 10.30
CA ASP A 96 0.00 -24.75 10.64
C ASP A 96 -0.78 -25.82 9.85
N GLU A 97 -2.07 -25.61 9.61
CA GLU A 97 -2.91 -26.47 8.77
C GLU A 97 -2.64 -26.32 7.26
N ALA A 98 -1.96 -25.24 6.83
CA ALA A 98 -1.77 -24.89 5.43
C ALA A 98 -0.67 -25.72 4.74
N THR A 99 -0.83 -27.05 4.74
CA THR A 99 0.17 -28.01 4.22
C THR A 99 0.54 -27.85 2.75
N LYS A 100 -0.31 -27.20 1.93
CA LYS A 100 -0.01 -26.89 0.52
C LYS A 100 0.31 -25.42 0.27
N GLY A 101 0.41 -24.62 1.33
CA GLY A 101 0.71 -23.20 1.28
C GLY A 101 -0.47 -22.32 1.70
N ALA A 102 -0.13 -21.09 2.09
CA ALA A 102 -1.07 -20.05 2.47
C ALA A 102 -0.85 -18.80 1.61
N VAL A 103 -1.91 -18.02 1.42
CA VAL A 103 -1.88 -16.74 0.70
C VAL A 103 -2.52 -15.67 1.56
N LEU A 104 -1.77 -14.63 1.88
CA LEU A 104 -2.31 -13.39 2.44
C LEU A 104 -2.81 -12.51 1.30
N PHE A 105 -4.12 -12.23 1.28
CA PHE A 105 -4.73 -11.31 0.34
C PHE A 105 -5.19 -10.04 1.06
N SER A 106 -4.58 -8.90 0.71
CA SER A 106 -4.92 -7.59 1.27
C SER A 106 -4.73 -6.49 0.22
N LEU A 107 -5.65 -5.52 0.19
CA LEU A 107 -5.56 -4.32 -0.66
C LEU A 107 -5.02 -3.09 0.11
N GLY A 108 -4.39 -3.33 1.27
CA GLY A 108 -3.90 -2.28 2.16
C GLY A 108 -5.02 -1.62 2.97
N SER A 109 -4.74 -0.41 3.48
CA SER A 109 -5.68 0.40 4.27
C SER A 109 -6.45 1.41 3.43
N LEU A 110 -5.95 1.79 2.26
CA LEU A 110 -6.55 2.82 1.41
C LEU A 110 -7.75 2.31 0.59
N THR A 111 -7.88 0.99 0.44
CA THR A 111 -8.95 0.38 -0.33
C THR A 111 -10.00 -0.19 0.62
N GLU A 112 -11.18 0.42 0.63
CA GLU A 112 -12.37 -0.12 1.29
C GLU A 112 -12.90 -1.28 0.43
N THR A 113 -12.95 -2.50 0.98
CA THR A 113 -13.54 -3.64 0.30
C THR A 113 -15.05 -3.50 0.08
N THR A 114 -15.71 -2.60 0.82
CA THR A 114 -17.12 -2.22 0.56
C THR A 114 -17.33 -1.58 -0.81
N ARG A 115 -16.27 -1.00 -1.40
CA ARG A 115 -16.31 -0.36 -2.73
C ARG A 115 -15.97 -1.31 -3.88
N ILE A 116 -15.56 -2.54 -3.58
CA ILE A 116 -15.31 -3.54 -4.61
C ILE A 116 -16.65 -3.90 -5.24
N ASP A 117 -16.74 -3.79 -6.56
CA ASP A 117 -17.95 -4.17 -7.26
C ASP A 117 -18.22 -5.67 -7.13
N LYS A 118 -19.49 -6.05 -7.24
CA LYS A 118 -19.92 -7.44 -7.05
C LYS A 118 -19.24 -8.40 -8.02
N ASN A 119 -19.00 -7.99 -9.27
CA ASN A 119 -18.41 -8.86 -10.30
C ASN A 119 -16.93 -9.17 -9.97
N MET A 120 -16.17 -8.18 -9.51
CA MET A 120 -14.80 -8.33 -9.06
C MET A 120 -14.73 -9.21 -7.81
N LEU A 121 -15.63 -8.99 -6.84
CA LEU A 121 -15.70 -9.82 -5.64
C LEU A 121 -15.98 -11.29 -5.99
N GLU A 122 -16.95 -11.54 -6.88
CA GLU A 122 -17.28 -12.87 -7.37
C GLU A 122 -16.12 -13.52 -8.15
N ALA A 123 -15.38 -12.74 -8.94
CA ALA A 123 -14.20 -13.23 -9.67
C ALA A 123 -13.08 -13.65 -8.70
N ILE A 124 -12.82 -12.86 -7.66
CA ILE A 124 -11.83 -13.20 -6.62
C ILE A 124 -12.25 -14.48 -5.89
N ILE A 125 -13.52 -14.56 -5.45
CA ILE A 125 -14.07 -15.74 -4.78
C ILE A 125 -13.96 -16.98 -5.68
N SER A 126 -14.31 -16.85 -6.95
CA SER A 126 -14.26 -17.94 -7.93
C SER A 126 -12.82 -18.39 -8.19
N SER A 127 -11.85 -17.48 -8.07
CA SER A 127 -10.43 -17.81 -8.15
C SER A 127 -9.99 -18.61 -6.93
N PHE A 128 -10.37 -18.21 -5.71
CA PHE A 128 -10.02 -18.94 -4.49
C PHE A 128 -10.59 -20.36 -4.45
N LYS A 129 -11.80 -20.57 -4.98
CA LYS A 129 -12.43 -21.90 -5.08
C LYS A 129 -11.65 -22.88 -5.96
N GLN A 130 -10.86 -22.40 -6.93
CA GLN A 130 -10.05 -23.26 -7.80
C GLN A 130 -8.83 -23.84 -7.10
N PHE A 131 -8.48 -23.34 -5.91
CA PHE A 131 -7.34 -23.80 -5.12
C PHE A 131 -7.79 -24.27 -3.73
N PRO A 132 -8.61 -25.32 -3.63
CA PRO A 132 -9.17 -25.80 -2.36
C PRO A 132 -8.10 -26.24 -1.35
N GLN A 133 -6.90 -26.58 -1.83
CA GLN A 133 -5.76 -26.98 -1.01
C GLN A 133 -4.97 -25.80 -0.42
N ILE A 134 -5.15 -24.59 -0.93
CA ILE A 134 -4.46 -23.38 -0.46
C ILE A 134 -5.35 -22.66 0.55
N LYS A 135 -4.77 -22.26 1.69
CA LYS A 135 -5.46 -21.46 2.70
C LYS A 135 -5.31 -19.98 2.38
N PHE A 136 -6.42 -19.26 2.20
CA PHE A 136 -6.42 -17.82 1.95
C PHE A 136 -6.75 -17.07 3.24
N LEU A 137 -5.88 -16.16 3.66
CA LEU A 137 -6.16 -15.18 4.70
C LEU A 137 -6.52 -13.87 4.00
N TRP A 138 -7.79 -13.47 4.06
CA TRP A 138 -8.29 -12.31 3.34
C TRP A 138 -8.66 -11.19 4.30
N LYS A 139 -7.90 -10.09 4.26
CA LYS A 139 -8.25 -8.86 4.97
C LYS A 139 -9.39 -8.13 4.23
N MET A 140 -10.52 -7.92 4.89
CA MET A 140 -11.71 -7.27 4.35
C MET A 140 -12.41 -6.41 5.40
N ASP A 141 -13.18 -5.42 4.96
CA ASP A 141 -14.04 -4.64 5.84
C ASP A 141 -15.16 -5.51 6.42
N LYS A 142 -15.50 -5.22 7.67
CA LYS A 142 -16.51 -5.96 8.45
C LYS A 142 -17.85 -6.11 7.74
N GLU A 143 -18.28 -5.09 7.02
CA GLU A 143 -19.53 -5.12 6.24
C GLU A 143 -19.46 -6.13 5.10
N THR A 144 -18.34 -6.15 4.35
CA THR A 144 -18.14 -7.11 3.27
C THR A 144 -18.09 -8.54 3.80
N ILE A 145 -17.44 -8.76 4.96
CA ILE A 145 -17.37 -10.08 5.61
C ILE A 145 -18.78 -10.63 5.92
N LYS A 146 -19.68 -9.79 6.45
CA LYS A 146 -21.06 -10.21 6.78
C LYS A 146 -21.85 -10.64 5.56
N ASN A 147 -21.60 -10.03 4.41
CA ASN A 147 -22.33 -10.27 3.17
C ASN A 147 -21.70 -11.38 2.32
N MET A 148 -20.53 -11.88 2.71
CA MET A 148 -19.80 -12.91 1.97
C MET A 148 -20.20 -14.32 2.41
N SER A 149 -20.38 -15.22 1.44
CA SER A 149 -20.56 -16.65 1.72
C SER A 149 -19.27 -17.26 2.26
N LYS A 150 -19.38 -18.06 3.33
CA LYS A 150 -18.22 -18.79 3.89
C LYS A 150 -17.68 -19.80 2.87
N LEU A 151 -16.35 -19.88 2.78
CA LEU A 151 -15.63 -20.85 1.96
C LEU A 151 -14.65 -21.61 2.85
N PRO A 152 -14.49 -22.92 2.68
CA PRO A 152 -13.70 -23.75 3.60
C PRO A 152 -12.20 -23.42 3.56
N ASN A 153 -11.71 -22.85 2.47
CA ASN A 153 -10.31 -22.50 2.26
C ASN A 153 -10.03 -20.99 2.37
N VAL A 154 -11.02 -20.18 2.78
CA VAL A 154 -10.88 -18.72 2.90
C VAL A 154 -11.26 -18.28 4.31
N HIS A 155 -10.32 -17.63 4.97
CA HIS A 155 -10.44 -17.10 6.32
C HIS A 155 -10.42 -15.58 6.23
N THR A 156 -11.49 -14.92 6.69
CA THR A 156 -11.66 -13.47 6.54
C THR A 156 -11.42 -12.74 7.86
N PHE A 157 -10.73 -11.60 7.77
CA PHE A 157 -10.32 -10.82 8.93
C PHE A 157 -10.53 -9.33 8.68
N GLU A 158 -10.99 -8.59 9.69
CA GLU A 158 -11.07 -7.12 9.64
C GLU A 158 -9.66 -6.50 9.69
N TRP A 159 -8.81 -7.07 10.53
CA TRP A 159 -7.44 -6.64 10.73
C TRP A 159 -6.49 -7.82 10.76
N LEU A 160 -5.30 -7.64 10.20
CA LEU A 160 -4.20 -8.61 10.21
C LEU A 160 -2.89 -7.88 10.45
N ARG A 161 -2.05 -8.42 11.33
CA ARG A 161 -0.66 -7.99 11.47
C ARG A 161 0.16 -8.58 10.31
N GLN A 162 0.16 -7.89 9.17
CA GLN A 162 0.79 -8.40 7.93
C GLN A 162 2.28 -8.66 8.10
N THR A 163 3.00 -7.80 8.83
CA THR A 163 4.43 -7.98 9.14
C THR A 163 4.68 -9.29 9.90
N ALA A 164 3.86 -9.61 10.90
CA ALA A 164 3.96 -10.86 11.64
C ALA A 164 3.74 -12.10 10.75
N ILE A 165 2.86 -12.00 9.75
CA ILE A 165 2.53 -13.11 8.83
C ILE A 165 3.62 -13.29 7.76
N LEU A 166 4.20 -12.20 7.27
CA LEU A 166 5.14 -12.21 6.14
C LEU A 166 6.61 -12.32 6.57
N GLY A 167 6.94 -11.98 7.82
CA GLY A 167 8.29 -12.01 8.37
C GLY A 167 8.96 -10.64 8.39
#